data_AF-A0A7M3X1S3-F1
#
_entry.id   AF-A0A7M3X1S3-F1
#
_cell.length_a   1.000
_cell.length_b   1.000
_cell.length_c   1.000
_cell.angle_alpha   90.00
_cell.angle_beta   90.00
_cell.angle_gamma   90.00
#
_symmetry.space_group_name_H-M   'P 1'
#
loop_
_entity.id
_entity.type
_entity.pdbx_description
1 polymer ?
#
loop_
_entity_poly.entity_id
_entity_poly.type
_entity_poly.pdbx_seq_one_letter_code
_entity_poly.pdbx_strand_id
1 'polypeptide(L)' 'MAKQRMQRCLTCGAFSLRTICPECGERAQAAAPLKWSPEDNRAALRRKMKGVEDKDWPSQLATLPSLDEMKQNHPLEEE' A
#
# COMPACT_ATOMS: atom_id res chain seq x y z
N MET A 1 -5.37 10.04 20.81
CA MET A 1 -4.99 9.89 19.38
C MET A 1 -6.04 10.58 18.53
N ALA A 2 -5.70 11.62 17.78
CA ALA A 2 -6.65 12.28 16.89
C ALA A 2 -7.13 11.27 15.84
N LYS A 3 -8.42 10.94 15.87
CA LYS A 3 -9.00 9.97 14.93
C LYS A 3 -9.15 10.68 13.59
N GLN A 4 -8.46 10.18 12.57
CA GLN A 4 -8.59 10.72 11.23
C GLN A 4 -10.03 10.61 10.74
N ARG A 5 -10.60 11.74 10.31
CA ARG A 5 -12.00 11.80 9.84
C ARG A 5 -12.14 11.42 8.37
N MET A 6 -11.16 11.73 7.54
CA MET A 6 -11.20 11.42 6.11
C MET A 6 -11.03 9.93 5.84
N GLN A 7 -11.97 9.38 5.08
CA GLN A 7 -11.99 8.00 4.61
C GLN A 7 -11.79 7.97 3.09
N ARG A 8 -11.20 6.89 2.59
CA ARG A 8 -11.07 6.54 1.18
C ARG A 8 -11.73 5.19 0.92
N CYS A 9 -12.53 5.09 -0.14
CA CYS A 9 -13.08 3.82 -0.60
C CYS A 9 -11.95 2.89 -1.04
N LEU A 10 -12.02 1.60 -0.69
CA LEU A 10 -11.03 0.61 -1.09
C LEU A 10 -11.15 0.20 -2.57
N THR A 11 -12.29 0.47 -3.20
CA THR A 11 -12.63 -0.10 -4.51
C THR A 11 -12.61 0.95 -5.61
N CYS A 12 -13.34 2.06 -5.45
CA CYS A 12 -13.32 3.16 -6.42
C CYS A 12 -12.33 4.28 -6.06
N GLY A 13 -11.78 4.30 -4.85
CA GLY A 13 -10.85 5.34 -4.41
C GLY A 13 -11.49 6.69 -4.03
N ALA A 14 -12.81 6.84 -4.11
CA ALA A 14 -13.51 8.07 -3.73
C ALA A 14 -13.29 8.44 -2.25
N PHE A 15 -13.17 9.74 -1.98
CA PHE A 15 -12.99 10.28 -0.64
C PHE A 15 -14.32 10.69 -0.02
N SER A 16 -14.50 10.39 1.28
CA SER A 16 -15.65 10.86 2.03
C SER A 16 -15.35 10.95 3.53
N LEU A 17 -16.29 11.47 4.30
CA LEU A 17 -16.24 11.43 5.77
C LEU A 17 -17.04 10.25 6.36
N ARG A 18 -17.61 9.39 5.50
CA ARG A 18 -18.45 8.26 5.88
C ARG A 18 -17.64 6.96 5.79
N THR A 19 -18.02 5.95 6.57
CA THR A 19 -17.42 4.61 6.51
C THR A 19 -17.98 3.75 5.37
N ILE A 20 -19.04 4.24 4.71
CA ILE A 20 -19.66 3.64 3.53
C ILE A 20 -19.49 4.65 2.39
N CYS A 21 -18.99 4.19 1.26
CA CYS A 21 -18.76 5.01 0.08
C CYS A 21 -20.11 5.51 -0.48
N PRO A 22 -20.27 6.82 -0.71
CA PRO A 22 -21.50 7.36 -1.30
C PRO A 22 -21.66 7.05 -2.79
N GLU A 23 -20.57 6.67 -3.49
CA GLU A 23 -20.61 6.40 -4.94
C GLU A 23 -20.90 4.93 -5.24
N CYS A 24 -20.19 3.99 -4.61
CA CYS A 24 -20.35 2.56 -4.88
C CYS A 24 -21.01 1.76 -3.74
N GLY A 25 -21.25 2.35 -2.57
CA GLY A 25 -21.83 1.66 -1.42
C GLY A 25 -20.88 0.74 -0.65
N GLU A 26 -19.63 0.58 -1.09
CA GLU A 26 -18.65 -0.29 -0.43
C GLU A 26 -17.98 0.36 0.79
N ARG A 27 -17.19 -0.44 1.51
CA ARG A 27 -16.51 -0.01 2.74
C ARG A 27 -15.38 0.99 2.44
N ALA A 28 -15.42 2.12 3.14
CA ALA A 28 -14.32 3.07 3.19
C ALA A 28 -13.50 2.91 4.48
N GLN A 29 -12.20 3.18 4.39
CA GLN A 29 -11.26 3.14 5.52
C GLN A 29 -10.48 4.44 5.63
N ALA A 30 -9.76 4.64 6.73
CA ALA A 30 -8.97 5.85 6.93
C ALA A 30 -8.01 6.07 5.75
N ALA A 31 -8.10 7.24 5.12
CA ALA A 31 -7.34 7.58 3.93
C ALA A 31 -5.80 7.59 4.14
N ALA A 32 -5.31 8.30 5.16
CA ALA A 32 -3.89 8.28 5.48
C ALA A 32 -3.45 6.94 6.09
N PRO A 33 -2.22 6.52 5.76
CA PRO A 33 -1.65 5.27 6.25
C PRO A 33 -1.32 5.34 7.75
N LEU A 34 -1.10 4.16 8.34
CA LEU A 34 -0.57 4.08 9.70
C LEU A 34 0.85 4.65 9.74
N LYS A 35 1.12 5.53 10.72
CA LYS A 35 2.45 6.09 10.93
C LYS A 35 3.45 4.97 11.23
N TRP A 36 4.55 4.94 10.49
CA TRP A 36 5.68 4.04 10.74
C TRP A 36 6.55 4.57 11.89
N SER A 37 7.11 3.66 12.70
CA SER A 37 8.10 3.98 13.74
C SER A 37 9.17 2.87 13.74
N PRO A 38 10.45 3.22 13.95
CA PRO A 38 11.53 2.24 14.07
C PRO A 38 11.28 1.19 15.15
N GLU A 39 10.64 1.59 16.26
CA GLU A 39 10.42 0.77 17.43
C GLU A 39 9.19 -0.16 17.33
N ASP A 40 8.41 -0.15 16.24
CA ASP A 40 7.09 -0.80 16.10
C ASP A 40 6.97 -2.17 16.81
N ASN A 41 6.55 -2.13 18.08
CA ASN A 41 6.46 -3.30 18.97
C ASN A 41 5.49 -4.37 18.44
N ARG A 42 4.60 -4.00 17.52
CA ARG A 42 3.60 -4.91 16.93
C ARG A 42 3.99 -5.36 15.52
N ALA A 43 5.18 -5.03 15.04
CA ALA A 43 5.66 -5.43 13.72
C ALA A 43 5.72 -6.96 13.54
N ALA A 44 6.17 -7.70 14.56
CA ALA A 44 6.24 -9.16 14.52
C ALA A 44 4.85 -9.79 14.33
N LEU A 45 3.86 -9.35 15.12
CA LEU A 45 2.47 -9.80 14.98
C LEU A 45 1.91 -9.49 13.58
N ARG A 46 2.18 -8.28 13.06
CA ARG A 46 1.69 -7.86 11.74
C ARG A 46 2.31 -8.67 10.60
N ARG A 47 3.59 -9.05 10.71
CA ARG A 47 4.28 -9.93 9.76
C ARG A 47 3.67 -11.34 9.76
N LYS A 48 3.41 -11.89 10.94
CA LYS A 48 2.73 -13.19 11.09
C LYS A 48 1.33 -13.20 10.49
N MET A 49 0.52 -12.15 10.74
CA MET A 49 -0.83 -12.03 10.15
C MET A 49 -0.81 -11.91 8.62
N LYS A 50 0.28 -11.40 8.04
CA LYS A 50 0.45 -11.23 6.60
C LYS A 50 1.19 -12.39 5.92
N GLY A 51 1.59 -13.43 6.67
CA GLY A 51 2.35 -14.55 6.11
C GLY A 51 3.73 -14.15 5.54
N VAL A 52 4.33 -13.06 6.02
CA VAL A 52 5.62 -12.55 5.48
C VAL A 52 6.78 -13.51 5.75
N GLU A 53 6.63 -14.37 6.75
CA GLU A 53 7.65 -15.36 7.16
C GLU A 53 7.55 -16.68 6.37
N ASP A 54 6.54 -16.83 5.51
CA ASP A 54 6.34 -18.03 4.71
C ASP A 54 7.36 -18.10 3.55
N LYS A 55 7.81 -19.31 3.21
CA LYS A 55 8.81 -19.54 2.16
C LYS A 55 8.37 -19.05 0.78
N ASP A 56 7.06 -19.03 0.53
CA ASP A 56 6.48 -18.64 -0.74
C ASP A 56 6.30 -17.11 -0.85
N TRP A 57 6.37 -16.36 0.24
CA TRP A 57 6.18 -14.91 0.24
C TRP A 57 7.11 -14.15 -0.72
N PRO A 58 8.42 -14.47 -0.85
CA PRO A 58 9.32 -13.80 -1.79
C PRO A 58 8.90 -13.95 -3.25
N SER A 59 8.21 -15.04 -3.61
CA SER A 59 7.75 -15.26 -5.00
C SER A 59 6.61 -14.33 -5.42
N GLN A 60 5.92 -13.72 -4.45
CA GLN A 60 4.82 -12.77 -4.69
C GLN A 60 5.32 -11.33 -4.83
N LEU A 61 6.61 -11.09 -4.59
CA LEU A 61 7.18 -9.75 -4.71
C LEU A 61 7.27 -9.34 -6.18
N ALA A 62 7.04 -8.06 -6.45
CA ALA A 62 7.27 -7.50 -7.76
C ALA A 62 8.76 -7.63 -8.12
N THR A 63 9.05 -8.28 -9.24
CA THR A 63 10.40 -8.34 -9.79
C THR A 63 10.68 -7.06 -10.57
N LEU A 64 11.89 -6.52 -10.40
CA LEU A 64 12.36 -5.45 -11.26
C LEU A 64 12.63 -5.99 -12.68
N PRO A 65 12.46 -5.16 -13.73
CA PRO A 65 12.94 -5.49 -15.07
C PRO A 65 14.44 -5.81 -15.06
N SER A 66 14.91 -6.51 -16.08
CA SER A 66 16.34 -6.78 -16.20
C SER A 66 17.13 -5.46 -16.37
N LEU A 67 18.38 -5.44 -15.92
CA LEU A 67 19.23 -4.26 -16.03
C LEU A 67 19.40 -3.80 -17.49
N ASP A 68 19.37 -4.74 -18.43
CA ASP A 68 19.45 -4.46 -19.87
C ASP A 68 18.15 -3.83 -20.40
N GLU A 69 16.97 -4.31 -19.95
CA GLU A 69 15.68 -3.67 -20.26
C GLU A 69 15.60 -2.25 -19.67
N MET A 70 16.12 -2.04 -18.47
CA MET A 70 16.16 -0.71 -17.85
C MET A 70 17.05 0.25 -18.63
N LYS A 71 18.20 -0.22 -19.15
CA LYS A 71 19.09 0.57 -20.01
C LYS A 71 18.44 0.92 -21.35
N GLN A 72 17.72 -0.02 -21.96
CA GLN A 72 17.02 0.20 -23.23
C GLN A 72 15.86 1.20 -23.09
N ASN A 73 15.16 1.16 -21.95
CA ASN A 73 14.05 2.05 -21.65
C ASN A 73 14.48 3.39 -21.04
N HIS A 74 15.79 3.63 -20.82
CA HIS A 74 16.28 4.92 -20.37
C HIS A 74 16.07 5.93 -21.51
N PRO A 75 15.17 6.93 -21.37
CA PRO A 75 15.08 7.98 -22.36
C PRO A 75 16.44 8.67 -22.42
N LEU A 76 16.98 8.84 -23.62
CA LEU A 76 18.12 9.73 -23.83
C LEU A 76 17.62 11.12 -23.47
N GLU A 77 17.97 11.61 -22.28
CA GLU A 77 17.73 13.01 -21.93
C GLU A 77 18.40 13.87 -23.01
N GLU A 78 17.59 14.76 -23.57
CA GLU A 78 17.85 15.60 -24.72
C GLU A 78 19.04 16.55 -24.44
N GLU A 79 20.02 16.58 -25.35
CA GLU A 79 20.93 17.74 -25.55
C GLU A 79 20.34 18.68 -26.61
#